data_AF-A0A8T5TZL5-F1
#
_entry.id   AF-A0A8T5TZL5-F1
#
_cell.length_a   1.000
_cell.length_b   1.000
_cell.length_c   1.000
_cell.angle_alpha   90.00
_cell.angle_beta   90.00
_cell.angle_gamma   90.00
#
_symmetry.space_group_name_H-M   'P 1'
#
loop_
_entity.id
_entity.type
_entity.pdbx_description
1 polymer ?
#
loop_
_entity_poly.entity_id
_entity_poly.type
_entity_poly.pdbx_seq_one_letter_code
_entity_poly.pdbx_strand_id
1 'polypeptide(L)' 'MNDEEPPRPSGLPVSSTAPLFDTKDIYGKEMNLGNLLKEYDGVLIDFFRGNW' A
#
# COMPACT_ATOMS: atom_id res chain seq x y z
N MET A 1 -2.44 -34.13 12.46
CA MET A 1 -1.63 -33.45 11.42
C MET A 1 -1.43 -32.05 11.95
N ASN A 2 -0.17 -31.59 12.07
CA ASN A 2 0.09 -30.20 12.43
C ASN A 2 -0.25 -29.37 11.19
N ASP A 3 -1.39 -28.68 11.23
CA ASP A 3 -1.77 -27.71 10.21
C ASP A 3 -0.94 -26.44 10.45
N GLU A 4 0.35 -26.49 10.09
CA GLU A 4 1.22 -25.33 10.16
C GLU A 4 0.74 -24.27 9.15
N GLU A 5 0.50 -23.05 9.64
CA GLU A 5 0.09 -21.93 8.79
C GLU A 5 1.15 -21.72 7.71
N PRO A 6 0.77 -21.65 6.41
CA PRO A 6 1.74 -21.45 5.35
C PRO A 6 2.54 -20.15 5.58
N PRO A 7 3.84 -20.14 5.26
CA PRO A 7 4.68 -18.96 5.46
C PRO A 7 4.09 -17.78 4.69
N ARG A 8 3.92 -16.65 5.40
CA ARG A 8 3.38 -15.42 4.79
C ARG A 8 4.38 -14.90 3.77
N PRO A 9 3.91 -14.37 2.62
CA PRO A 9 4.80 -13.69 1.68
C PRO A 9 5.56 -12.56 2.39
N SER A 10 6.87 -12.47 2.14
CA SER A 10 7.65 -11.31 2.57
C SER A 10 7.14 -10.06 1.88
N GLY A 11 7.14 -8.94 2.59
CA GLY A 11 6.85 -7.63 2.01
C GLY A 11 7.87 -7.22 0.95
N LEU A 12 7.68 -6.03 0.37
CA LEU A 12 8.61 -5.47 -0.60
C LEU A 12 9.97 -5.16 0.07
N PRO A 13 11.11 -5.54 -0.55
CA PRO A 13 12.42 -5.22 -0.01
C PRO A 13 12.70 -3.72 -0.05
N VAL A 14 13.56 -3.25 0.86
CA VAL A 14 14.00 -1.85 0.87
C VAL A 14 14.63 -1.49 -0.48
N SER A 15 14.37 -0.26 -0.94
CA SER A 15 14.83 0.26 -2.24
C SER A 15 14.23 -0.41 -3.48
N SER A 16 13.20 -1.27 -3.32
CA SER A 16 12.38 -1.70 -4.47
C SER A 16 11.61 -0.50 -5.06
N THR A 17 11.31 -0.57 -6.36
CA THR A 17 10.36 0.35 -6.99
C THR A 17 9.03 0.32 -6.24
N ALA A 18 8.54 1.50 -5.85
CA ALA A 18 7.26 1.63 -5.18
C ALA A 18 6.12 1.11 -6.08
N PRO A 19 5.17 0.34 -5.55
CA PRO A 19 4.04 -0.14 -6.34
C PRO A 19 3.14 1.04 -6.73
N LEU A 20 2.76 1.08 -8.01
CA LEU A 20 1.75 2.04 -8.45
C LEU A 20 0.41 1.67 -7.83
N PHE A 21 -0.31 2.68 -7.33
CA PHE A 21 -1.68 2.52 -6.88
C PHE A 21 -2.57 3.59 -7.51
N ASP A 22 -3.77 3.14 -7.83
CA ASP A 22 -4.90 3.93 -8.25
C ASP A 22 -6.04 3.64 -7.28
N THR A 23 -6.38 4.62 -6.46
CA THR A 23 -7.41 4.49 -5.42
C THR A 23 -8.28 5.73 -5.37
N LYS A 24 -9.24 5.73 -4.45
CA LYS A 24 -10.06 6.90 -4.15
C LYS A 24 -9.99 7.18 -2.66
N ASP A 25 -10.03 8.46 -2.29
CA ASP A 25 -10.19 8.83 -0.89
C ASP A 25 -11.63 8.57 -0.40
N ILE A 26 -11.88 8.85 0.88
CA ILE A 26 -13.19 8.65 1.51
C ILE A 26 -14.31 9.53 0.92
N TYR A 27 -13.97 10.54 0.13
CA TYR A 27 -14.89 11.43 -0.56
C TYR A 27 -15.05 11.06 -2.05
N GLY A 28 -14.40 10.00 -2.51
CA GLY A 28 -14.46 9.53 -3.89
C GLY A 28 -13.53 10.27 -4.84
N LYS A 29 -12.64 11.15 -4.35
CA LYS A 29 -11.62 11.82 -5.17
C LYS A 29 -10.56 10.79 -5.57
N GLU A 30 -10.19 10.79 -6.85
CA GLU A 30 -9.14 9.91 -7.36
C GLU A 30 -7.77 10.28 -6.79
N MET A 31 -7.05 9.26 -6.34
CA MET A 31 -5.73 9.34 -5.74
C MET A 31 -4.81 8.36 -6.45
N ASN A 32 -3.78 8.89 -7.11
CA ASN A 32 -2.78 8.13 -7.84
C ASN A 32 -1.38 8.47 -7.31
N LEU A 33 -0.52 7.47 -7.14
CA LEU A 33 0.84 7.65 -6.61
C LEU A 33 1.65 8.66 -7.43
N GLY A 34 1.62 8.56 -8.75
CA GLY A 34 2.34 9.47 -9.65
C GLY A 34 1.87 10.91 -9.56
N ASN A 35 0.58 11.15 -9.30
CA ASN A 35 0.07 12.50 -9.07
C ASN A 35 0.49 13.05 -7.70
N LEU A 36 0.49 12.21 -6.65
CA LEU A 36 0.99 12.60 -5.33
C LEU A 36 2.46 13.00 -5.36
N LEU A 37 3.29 12.23 -6.05
CA LEU A 37 4.73 12.49 -6.14
C LEU A 37 5.10 13.69 -7.05
N LYS A 38 4.14 14.26 -7.78
CA LYS A 38 4.34 15.55 -8.46
C LYS A 38 4.20 16.73 -7.50
N GLU A 39 3.45 16.55 -6.42
CA GLU A 39 3.12 17.60 -5.45
C GLU A 39 3.95 17.48 -4.16
N TYR A 40 4.31 16.25 -3.78
CA TYR A 40 5.01 15.93 -2.55
C TYR A 40 6.31 15.14 -2.82
N ASP A 41 7.32 15.34 -1.97
CA ASP A 41 8.63 14.66 -2.07
C ASP A 41 8.56 13.15 -1.73
N GLY A 42 7.47 12.70 -1.12
CA GLY A 42 7.28 11.31 -0.74
C GLY A 42 5.88 11.02 -0.20
N VAL A 43 5.56 9.74 -0.08
CA VAL A 43 4.26 9.25 0.43
C VAL A 43 4.51 8.20 1.50
N LEU A 44 3.83 8.35 2.64
CA LEU A 44 3.74 7.32 3.67
C LEU A 44 2.43 6.53 3.46
N ILE A 45 2.53 5.22 3.29
CA ILE A 45 1.38 4.32 3.12
C ILE A 45 1.28 3.47 4.38
N ASP A 46 0.15 3.57 5.07
CA ASP A 46 -0.14 2.76 6.24
C ASP A 46 -1.35 1.85 5.96
N PHE A 47 -1.22 0.57 6.31
CA PHE A 47 -2.23 -0.45 6.03
C PHE A 47 -2.92 -0.86 7.32
N PHE A 48 -4.17 -0.43 7.47
CA PHE A 48 -5.01 -0.84 8.58
C PHE A 48 -5.94 -1.98 8.12
N ARG A 49 -5.95 -3.08 8.88
CA ARG A 49 -7.05 -4.05 8.83
C ARG A 49 -8.16 -3.50 9.70
N GLY A 50 -9.12 -2.79 9.10
CA GLY A 50 -10.25 -2.25 9.84
C GLY A 50 -11.15 -3.36 10.40
N ASN A 51 -11.68 -3.14 11.60
CA ASN A 51 -13.11 -3.37 11.81
C ASN A 51 -13.75 -2.00 11.65
N TRP A 52 -14.76 -1.90 10.78
CA TRP A 52 -15.61 -0.72 10.70
C TRP A 52 -16.82 -0.90 11.61
#